data_AF-A0A382JU89-F1
#
_entry.id   AF-A0A382JU89-F1
#
_cell.length_a   1.000
_cell.length_b   1.000
_cell.length_c   1.000
_cell.angle_alpha   90.00
_cell.angle_beta   90.00
_cell.angle_gamma   90.00
#
_symmetry.space_group_name_H-M   'P 1'
#
loop_
_entity.id
_entity.type
_entity.pdbx_description
1 polymer ?
#
loop_
_entity_poly.entity_id
_entity_poly.type
_entity_poly.pdbx_seq_one_letter_code
_entity_poly.pdbx_strand_id
1 'polypeptide(L)' 'MKFLLIAAALNLQVVYTDLNTCNQASEAIQKAGHEAICIPKGEDYRFIEKASQVDIMFDKFMTLVKELNKLESETQTEN' A
#
# COMPACT_ATOMS: atom_id res chain seq x y z
N MET A 1 6.95 10.35 -0.63
CA MET A 1 5.51 10.55 -0.90
C MET A 1 5.30 10.61 -2.40
N LYS A 2 4.29 9.95 -2.95
CA LYS A 2 4.00 9.94 -4.39
C LYS A 2 3.00 11.06 -4.74
N PHE A 3 2.88 11.44 -6.00
CA PHE A 3 1.99 12.52 -6.47
C PHE A 3 1.18 12.06 -7.68
N LEU A 4 -0.12 12.33 -7.70
CA LEU A 4 -1.00 12.10 -8.84
C LEU A 4 -1.12 13.38 -9.67
N LEU A 5 -0.94 13.25 -10.98
CA LEU A 5 -1.23 14.29 -11.96
C LEU A 5 -2.58 14.00 -12.60
N ILE A 6 -3.50 14.96 -12.50
CA ILE A 6 -4.81 14.92 -13.16
C ILE A 6 -4.78 15.94 -14.29
N ALA A 7 -4.87 15.48 -15.53
CA ALA A 7 -5.03 16.34 -16.71
C ALA A 7 -6.40 16.10 -17.34
N ALA A 8 -7.36 16.98 -17.05
CA ALA A 8 -8.78 16.78 -17.36
C ALA A 8 -9.04 16.64 -18.87
N ALA A 9 -8.28 17.38 -19.69
CA ALA A 9 -8.44 17.36 -21.14
C ALA A 9 -7.92 16.08 -21.83
N LEU A 10 -7.04 15.32 -21.16
CA LEU A 10 -6.38 14.13 -21.73
C LEU A 10 -6.79 12.83 -21.02
N ASN A 11 -7.66 12.90 -20.01
CA ASN A 11 -8.04 11.78 -19.16
C ASN A 11 -6.82 10.99 -18.61
N LEU A 12 -5.72 11.70 -18.36
CA LEU A 12 -4.48 11.13 -17.84
C LEU A 12 -4.50 11.12 -16.31
N GLN A 13 -4.23 9.95 -15.73
CA GLN A 13 -4.02 9.76 -14.30
C GLN A 13 -2.67 9.07 -14.09
N VAL A 14 -1.62 9.85 -13.87
CA VAL A 14 -0.24 9.35 -13.75
C VAL A 14 0.30 9.64 -12.36
N VAL A 15 1.01 8.67 -11.78
CA VAL A 15 1.61 8.79 -10.45
C VAL A 15 3.12 8.97 -10.56
N TYR A 16 3.63 10.04 -9.98
CA TYR A 16 5.04 10.39 -9.89
C TYR A 16 5.60 10.15 -8.48
N THR A 17 6.90 9.90 -8.40
CA THR A 17 7.62 9.60 -7.15
C THR A 17 7.92 10.81 -6.29
N ASP A 18 7.98 12.00 -6.90
CA ASP A 18 8.33 13.25 -6.25
C ASP A 18 7.61 14.44 -6.91
N LEU A 19 7.59 15.55 -6.18
CA LEU A 19 6.87 16.77 -6.57
C LEU A 19 7.53 17.46 -7.76
N ASN A 20 8.85 17.38 -7.89
CA ASN A 20 9.58 18.08 -8.95
C ASN A 20 9.22 17.49 -10.32
N THR A 21 9.24 16.16 -10.45
CA THR A 21 8.80 15.50 -11.69
C THR A 21 7.33 15.75 -11.99
N CYS A 22 6.46 15.77 -10.96
CA CYS A 22 5.04 16.10 -11.17
C CYS A 22 4.87 17.52 -11.73
N ASN A 23 5.56 18.51 -11.16
CA ASN A 23 5.48 19.90 -11.60
C ASN A 23 5.99 20.09 -13.02
N GLN A 24 7.10 19.44 -13.40
CA GLN A 24 7.63 19.49 -14.77
C GLN A 24 6.61 18.96 -15.78
N ALA A 25 5.95 17.84 -15.46
CA ALA A 25 4.89 17.29 -16.30
C ALA A 25 3.66 18.21 -16.36
N SER A 26 3.24 18.77 -15.23
CA SER A 26 2.13 19.74 -15.16
C SER A 26 2.40 20.97 -16.03
N GLU A 27 3.60 21.53 -15.97
CA GLU A 27 3.99 22.71 -16.75
C GLU A 27 4.02 22.40 -18.26
N ALA A 28 4.55 21.24 -18.65
CA ALA A 28 4.55 20.82 -20.05
C ALA A 28 3.13 20.66 -20.61
N ILE A 29 2.21 20.10 -19.82
CA ILE A 29 0.81 19.91 -20.20
C ILE A 29 0.05 21.25 -20.25
N GLN A 30 0.30 22.14 -19.30
CA GLN A 30 -0.26 23.51 -19.31
C GLN A 30 0.20 24.29 -20.55
N LYS A 31 1.48 24.19 -20.93
CA LYS A 31 2.00 24.79 -22.17
C LYS A 31 1.34 24.23 -23.43
N ALA A 32 0.92 22.97 -23.43
CA ALA A 32 0.20 22.34 -24.53
C ALA A 32 -1.28 22.76 -24.62
N GLY A 33 -1.78 23.56 -23.67
CA GLY A 33 -3.17 24.07 -23.67
C GLY A 33 -4.15 23.23 -22.86
N HIS A 34 -3.66 22.40 -21.93
CA HIS A 34 -4.50 21.55 -21.09
C HIS A 34 -4.36 21.92 -19.61
N GLU A 35 -5.46 21.91 -18.86
CA GLU A 35 -5.42 22.12 -17.41
C GLU A 35 -4.91 20.86 -16.68
N ALA A 36 -3.87 21.03 -15.88
CA ALA A 36 -3.22 19.96 -15.11
C ALA A 36 -2.94 20.39 -13.66
N ILE A 37 -3.15 19.48 -12.71
CA ILE A 37 -2.93 19.68 -11.26
C ILE A 37 -2.22 18.49 -10.62
N CYS A 38 -1.25 18.79 -9.73
CA CYS A 38 -0.55 17.80 -8.90
C CYS A 38 -1.19 17.67 -7.52
N ILE A 39 -1.51 16.45 -7.10
CA ILE A 39 -2.07 16.14 -5.77
C ILE A 39 -1.19 15.07 -5.11
N PRO A 40 -0.79 15.23 -3.83
CA PRO A 40 -0.14 14.14 -3.10
C PRO A 40 -1.00 12.87 -3.16
N LYS A 41 -0.43 11.76 -3.61
CA LYS A 41 -1.12 10.48 -3.61
C LYS A 41 -1.28 10.04 -2.16
N GLY A 42 -2.53 10.06 -1.70
CA GLY A 42 -2.90 9.55 -0.39
C GLY A 42 -2.46 8.09 -0.22
N GLU A 43 -2.20 7.70 1.02
CA GLU A 43 -1.95 6.30 1.32
C GLU A 43 -3.26 5.53 1.19
N ASP A 44 -3.25 4.44 0.42
CA ASP A 44 -4.42 3.59 0.30
C ASP A 44 -4.54 2.78 1.60
N TYR A 45 -5.41 3.23 2.50
CA TYR A 45 -5.71 2.56 3.78
C TYR A 45 -6.11 1.09 3.59
N ARG A 46 -6.65 0.71 2.42
CA ARG A 46 -6.98 -0.68 2.08
C ARG A 46 -5.75 -1.56 1.88
N PHE A 47 -4.58 -0.99 1.57
CA PHE A 47 -3.31 -1.72 1.49
C PHE A 47 -2.60 -1.80 2.84
N ILE A 48 -2.77 -0.79 3.70
CA ILE A 48 -2.21 -0.78 5.06
C ILE A 48 -2.91 -1.84 5.94
N GLU A 49 -4.23 -1.96 5.84
CA GLU A 49 -4.99 -2.96 6.61
C GLU A 49 -4.88 -4.38 6.06
N LYS A 50 -4.72 -4.57 4.74
CA LYS A 50 -4.65 -5.93 4.17
C LYS A 50 -3.34 -6.65 4.48
N ALA A 51 -2.22 -5.94 4.48
CA ALA A 51 -0.95 -6.50 4.91
C ALA A 51 -1.03 -6.91 6.39
N SER A 52 -1.49 -5.99 7.26
CA SER A 52 -1.59 -6.28 8.68
C SER A 52 -2.57 -7.39 9.01
N GLN A 53 -3.71 -7.49 8.31
CA GLN A 53 -4.71 -8.50 8.61
C GLN A 53 -4.27 -9.93 8.21
N VAL A 54 -3.55 -10.08 7.09
CA VAL A 54 -2.95 -11.37 6.69
C VAL A 54 -1.82 -11.75 7.63
N ASP A 55 -0.96 -10.80 8.01
CA ASP A 55 0.14 -11.02 8.95
C ASP A 55 -0.40 -11.42 10.34
N ILE A 56 -1.45 -10.75 10.83
CA ILE A 56 -2.12 -11.08 12.10
C ILE A 56 -2.75 -12.47 12.05
N MET A 57 -3.36 -12.87 10.93
CA MET A 57 -3.93 -14.22 10.78
C MET A 57 -2.83 -15.29 10.77
N PHE A 58 -1.69 -15.00 10.13
CA PHE A 58 -0.54 -15.90 10.10
C PHE A 58 0.09 -16.07 11.50
N ASP A 59 0.25 -14.98 12.25
CA ASP A 59 0.76 -15.01 13.63
C ASP A 59 -0.14 -15.80 14.59
N LYS A 60 -1.47 -15.64 14.46
CA LYS A 60 -2.43 -16.42 15.24
C LYS A 60 -2.37 -17.90 14.90
N PHE A 61 -2.21 -18.24 13.61
CA PHE A 61 -2.03 -19.62 13.17
C PHE A 61 -0.74 -20.24 13.74
N MET A 62 0.39 -19.53 13.68
CA MET A 62 1.64 -20.01 14.27
C MET A 62 1.58 -20.17 15.79
N THR A 63 0.85 -19.30 16.49
CA THR A 63 0.62 -19.42 17.93
C THR A 63 -0.15 -20.70 18.24
N LEU A 64 -1.24 -20.97 17.51
CA LEU A 64 -2.04 -22.19 17.68
C LEU A 64 -1.19 -23.46 17.45
N VAL A 65 -0.38 -23.50 16.38
CA VAL A 65 0.49 -24.65 16.08
C VAL A 65 1.52 -24.89 17.19
N LYS A 66 2.07 -23.83 17.78
CA LYS A 66 3.00 -23.95 18.92
C LYS A 66 2.31 -24.49 20.17
N GLU A 67 1.10 -24.02 20.47
CA GLU A 67 0.32 -24.50 21.61
C GLU A 67 -0.05 -25.98 21.46
N LEU A 68 -0.45 -26.41 20.26
CA LEU A 68 -0.75 -27.82 19.98
C LEU A 68 0.47 -28.72 20.15
N ASN A 69 1.63 -28.33 19.59
CA ASN A 69 2.87 -29.08 19.78
C ASN A 69 3.28 -29.17 21.26
N LYS A 70 3.09 -28.08 22.02
CA LYS A 70 3.39 -28.07 23.45
C LYS A 70 2.50 -29.04 24.21
N LEU A 71 1.19 -29.01 23.97
CA LEU A 71 0.24 -29.94 24.58
C LEU A 71 0.56 -31.41 24.24
N GLU A 72 0.93 -31.70 23.00
CA GLU A 72 1.32 -33.05 22.58
C GLU A 72 2.61 -33.52 23.27
N SER A 73 3.60 -32.65 23.42
CA SER A 73 4.86 -32.96 24.11
C SER A 73 4.69 -33.17 25.63
N GLU A 74 3.79 -32.43 26.26
CA GLU A 74 3.47 -32.59 27.69
C GLU A 74 2.74 -33.92 27.94
N THR A 75 1.85 -34.33 27.02
CA THR A 75 1.10 -35.60 27.12
C THR A 75 1.99 -36.84 26.94
N GLN A 76 3.14 -36.72 26.25
CA GLN A 76 4.10 -37.83 26.07
C GLN A 76 5.03 -38.05 27.27
N THR A 77 5.09 -37.11 28.23
CA THR A 77 5.99 -37.22 29.39
C THR A 77 5.32 -37.86 30.62
N GLU A 78 4.00 -38.07 30.58
CA GLU A 78 3.20 -38.67 31.67
C GLU A 78 2.85 -40.17 31.47
N ASN A 79 3.49 -40.87 30.52
CA ASN A 79 3.39 -42.34 30.38
C ASN A 79 4.72 -43.04 30.65
#